data_AF-A0A2V9PUP6-F1
#
_entry.id   AF-A0A2V9PUP6-F1
#
_cell.length_a   1.000
_cell.length_b   1.000
_cell.length_c   1.000
_cell.angle_alpha   90.00
_cell.angle_beta   90.00
_cell.angle_gamma   90.00
#
_symmetry.space_group_name_H-M   'P 1'
#
loop_
_entity.id
_entity.type
_entity.pdbx_description
1 polymer ?
#
loop_
_entity_poly.entity_id
_entity_poly.type
_entity_poly.pdbx_seq_one_letter_code
_entity_poly.pdbx_strand_id
1 'polypeptide(L)'
;MHSRNSHFEYLVLSLFFSLLFSASGAWAQQAAPASGQPDSSTAQTQSSVVENSPKPISSGAFNASAELLIGPGDELDITVYGAPDLSAHARVESDGSVLLPLAGYVSVAGETSSQAGRKIEDNIRQAHLVKDPRVSVYVKEYGTSSISVAGQVGKPGVYPAIGPHRLFDILQTAGGVSEKGGDIVTISHRDDPEHPITVKLSKDPGQMARNNIELQPGDTVVVPDAGIVYVLGEVGKPGGYVMNSSGGVTVLQVVAAAAGP
;
A
#
# COMPACT_ATOMS: atom_id res chain seq x y z
N MET A 1 31.03 0.29 43.01
CA MET A 1 30.79 -1.10 43.51
C MET A 1 30.23 -1.00 44.92
N HIS A 2 28.98 -1.40 45.13
CA HIS A 2 28.26 -1.68 46.38
C HIS A 2 26.81 -2.00 45.94
N SER A 3 26.06 -2.99 46.41
CA SER A 3 26.29 -4.36 46.89
C SER A 3 24.94 -4.81 47.47
N ARG A 4 24.26 -5.77 46.81
CA ARG A 4 23.27 -6.72 47.38
C ARG A 4 22.03 -6.19 48.14
N ASN A 5 20.84 -6.56 47.67
CA ASN A 5 19.77 -7.31 48.38
C ASN A 5 18.45 -7.23 47.57
N SER A 6 17.50 -8.17 47.62
CA SER A 6 17.50 -9.59 48.02
C SER A 6 16.19 -10.26 47.57
N HIS A 7 16.14 -11.59 47.44
CA HIS A 7 14.95 -12.36 47.02
C HIS A 7 13.82 -12.40 48.07
N PHE A 8 12.56 -12.42 47.62
CA PHE A 8 11.39 -13.15 48.16
C PHE A 8 10.38 -13.29 47.00
N GLU A 9 9.88 -14.45 46.54
CA GLU A 9 9.14 -15.59 47.16
C GLU A 9 7.62 -15.36 47.35
N TYR A 10 6.86 -16.47 47.47
CA TYR A 10 5.38 -16.62 47.48
C TYR A 10 4.69 -16.62 46.10
N LEU A 11 4.01 -17.65 45.55
CA LEU A 11 3.55 -19.02 45.95
C LEU A 11 2.04 -19.20 46.28
N VAL A 12 1.34 -19.92 45.38
CA VAL A 12 0.25 -20.93 45.62
C VAL A 12 -1.27 -20.58 45.61
N LEU A 13 -2.07 -21.62 45.26
CA LEU A 13 -3.55 -21.83 45.36
C LEU A 13 -4.45 -21.10 44.31
N SER A 14 -5.18 -21.79 43.39
CA SER A 14 -6.41 -22.66 43.51
C SER A 14 -7.70 -21.84 43.20
N LEU A 15 -8.87 -22.36 42.72
CA LEU A 15 -9.46 -23.71 42.69
C LEU A 15 -10.42 -23.86 41.46
N PHE A 16 -11.00 -25.05 41.24
CA PHE A 16 -12.01 -25.37 40.20
C PHE A 16 -13.29 -24.53 40.28
N PHE A 17 -13.95 -24.32 39.12
CA PHE A 17 -15.39 -24.56 39.01
C PHE A 17 -15.80 -25.07 37.62
N SER A 18 -16.77 -25.98 37.57
CA SER A 18 -17.27 -26.62 36.34
C SER A 18 -18.74 -26.97 36.49
N LEU A 19 -19.59 -26.63 35.51
CA LEU A 19 -20.93 -27.22 35.39
C LEU A 19 -21.50 -27.05 33.97
N LEU A 20 -22.18 -28.09 33.50
CA LEU A 20 -22.92 -28.12 32.23
C LEU A 20 -24.31 -27.50 32.42
N PHE A 21 -24.94 -27.08 31.34
CA PHE A 21 -26.40 -27.10 31.23
C PHE A 21 -26.85 -27.52 29.84
N SER A 22 -27.75 -28.50 29.75
CA SER A 22 -28.27 -29.06 28.50
C SER A 22 -29.78 -29.22 28.57
N ALA A 23 -30.49 -28.62 27.61
CA ALA A 23 -31.85 -28.99 27.23
C ALA A 23 -31.98 -28.70 25.72
N SER A 24 -32.31 -29.63 24.81
CA SER A 24 -33.33 -30.70 24.78
C SER A 24 -34.73 -30.17 24.49
N GLY A 25 -35.16 -30.34 23.24
CA GLY A 25 -36.53 -30.13 22.77
C GLY A 25 -36.72 -30.80 21.41
N ALA A 26 -37.49 -31.90 21.35
CA ALA A 26 -37.66 -32.70 20.14
C ALA A 26 -39.04 -33.38 20.05
N TRP A 27 -39.64 -33.30 18.86
CA TRP A 27 -40.72 -34.15 18.32
C TRP A 27 -40.40 -34.32 16.81
N ALA A 28 -40.39 -35.50 16.17
CA ALA A 28 -41.40 -36.58 16.05
C ALA A 28 -42.62 -36.15 15.19
N GLN A 29 -43.18 -36.90 14.21
CA GLN A 29 -42.91 -38.22 13.55
C GLN A 29 -43.71 -38.21 12.17
N GLN A 30 -43.73 -39.15 11.20
CA GLN A 30 -43.14 -40.50 10.96
C GLN A 30 -43.10 -40.87 9.43
N ALA A 31 -42.21 -41.81 9.07
CA ALA A 31 -42.05 -42.70 7.89
C ALA A 31 -42.95 -42.68 6.61
N ALA A 32 -42.28 -42.64 5.43
CA ALA A 32 -42.19 -43.68 4.35
C ALA A 32 -43.46 -44.21 3.59
N PRO A 33 -43.31 -45.07 2.53
CA PRO A 33 -42.54 -44.91 1.27
C PRO A 33 -43.32 -45.33 -0.01
N ALA A 34 -42.83 -44.98 -1.23
CA ALA A 34 -43.07 -45.76 -2.47
C ALA A 34 -42.17 -45.29 -3.65
N SER A 35 -42.01 -46.14 -4.68
CA SER A 35 -41.20 -45.90 -5.89
C SER A 35 -42.06 -45.56 -7.14
N GLY A 36 -41.47 -44.86 -8.11
CA GLY A 36 -42.05 -44.69 -9.45
C GLY A 36 -41.19 -43.87 -10.42
N GLN A 37 -40.68 -44.51 -11.47
CA GLN A 37 -40.24 -43.81 -12.70
C GLN A 37 -41.46 -43.27 -13.47
N PRO A 38 -41.24 -42.32 -14.38
CA PRO A 38 -41.65 -42.57 -15.76
C PRO A 38 -40.55 -42.24 -16.77
N ASP A 39 -40.43 -43.10 -17.79
CA ASP A 39 -39.52 -42.90 -18.91
C ASP A 39 -40.16 -42.09 -20.04
N SER A 40 -39.34 -41.25 -20.69
CA SER A 40 -39.33 -40.92 -22.12
C SER A 40 -40.53 -40.26 -22.84
N SER A 41 -40.16 -39.30 -23.71
CA SER A 41 -40.91 -38.82 -24.90
C SER A 41 -42.12 -37.89 -24.64
N THR A 42 -42.45 -36.88 -25.47
CA THR A 42 -41.90 -36.45 -26.78
C THR A 42 -42.12 -34.94 -26.97
N ALA A 43 -41.15 -34.20 -27.53
CA ALA A 43 -41.36 -33.06 -28.45
C ALA A 43 -40.01 -32.46 -28.93
N GLN A 44 -39.87 -32.20 -30.23
CA GLN A 44 -38.75 -31.44 -30.80
C GLN A 44 -39.27 -30.11 -31.37
N THR A 45 -38.66 -28.96 -31.02
CA THR A 45 -38.78 -27.72 -31.81
C THR A 45 -37.44 -26.98 -31.89
N GLN A 46 -36.73 -27.28 -32.97
CA GLN A 46 -35.81 -26.43 -33.75
C GLN A 46 -35.33 -25.06 -33.19
N SER A 47 -34.02 -24.99 -33.01
CA SER A 47 -33.12 -24.00 -33.65
C SER A 47 -33.41 -22.49 -33.57
N SER A 48 -32.69 -21.82 -32.67
CA SER A 48 -32.20 -20.44 -32.89
C SER A 48 -30.85 -20.22 -32.20
N VAL A 49 -29.75 -20.63 -32.83
CA VAL A 49 -28.39 -20.31 -32.36
C VAL A 49 -28.10 -18.84 -32.65
N VAL A 50 -28.21 -18.00 -31.62
CA VAL A 50 -27.71 -16.63 -31.67
C VAL A 50 -26.21 -16.68 -31.42
N GLU A 51 -25.44 -16.74 -32.51
CA GLU A 51 -23.97 -16.64 -32.54
C GLU A 51 -23.53 -15.21 -32.17
N ASN A 52 -23.75 -14.83 -30.91
CA ASN A 52 -23.20 -13.62 -30.31
C ASN A 52 -21.73 -13.87 -29.92
N SER A 53 -20.86 -14.12 -30.91
CA SER A 53 -19.43 -14.19 -30.65
C SER A 53 -18.97 -12.82 -30.13
N PRO A 54 -18.44 -12.70 -28.89
CA PRO A 54 -17.84 -11.45 -28.45
C PRO A 54 -16.58 -11.23 -29.29
N LYS A 55 -16.66 -10.28 -30.24
CA LYS A 55 -15.52 -9.80 -31.03
C LYS A 55 -14.33 -9.64 -30.08
N PRO A 56 -13.15 -10.25 -30.36
CA PRO A 56 -12.03 -10.20 -29.44
C PRO A 56 -11.71 -8.73 -29.14
N ILE A 57 -11.81 -8.37 -27.86
CA ILE A 57 -11.41 -7.06 -27.38
C ILE A 57 -9.94 -6.94 -27.79
N SER A 58 -9.64 -5.96 -28.65
CA SER A 58 -8.26 -5.71 -29.06
C SER A 58 -7.45 -5.51 -27.79
N SER A 59 -6.42 -6.34 -27.60
CA SER A 59 -5.48 -6.23 -26.50
C SER A 59 -4.61 -4.98 -26.69
N GLY A 60 -5.23 -3.81 -26.63
CA GLY A 60 -4.54 -2.56 -26.40
C GLY A 60 -3.74 -2.75 -25.13
N ALA A 61 -2.42 -2.62 -25.25
CA ALA A 61 -1.53 -3.00 -24.18
C ALA A 61 -1.86 -2.18 -22.94
N PHE A 62 -2.33 -2.86 -21.89
CA PHE A 62 -1.95 -2.45 -20.54
C PHE A 62 -0.42 -2.48 -20.56
N ASN A 63 0.22 -1.31 -20.69
CA ASN A 63 1.67 -1.22 -20.66
C ASN A 63 2.13 -1.95 -19.41
N ALA A 64 2.94 -2.99 -19.61
CA ALA A 64 3.31 -3.89 -18.53
C ALA A 64 3.92 -3.06 -17.39
N SER A 65 3.49 -3.37 -16.16
CA SER A 65 3.92 -2.83 -14.87
C SER A 65 5.10 -1.87 -14.98
N ALA A 66 4.88 -0.57 -14.77
CA ALA A 66 5.91 0.49 -14.86
C ALA A 66 7.24 -0.02 -14.27
N GLU A 67 8.17 -0.39 -15.16
CA GLU A 67 9.15 -1.41 -14.81
C GLU A 67 10.21 -0.77 -13.91
N LEU A 68 10.17 -1.13 -12.63
CA LEU A 68 10.82 -0.36 -11.58
C LEU A 68 12.34 -0.45 -11.74
N LEU A 69 12.92 0.64 -12.24
CA LEU A 69 14.34 0.77 -12.51
C LEU A 69 15.11 0.87 -11.20
N ILE A 70 16.26 0.20 -11.15
CA ILE A 70 17.20 0.27 -10.03
C ILE A 70 17.83 1.68 -10.00
N GLY A 71 17.86 2.30 -8.82
CA GLY A 71 18.43 3.63 -8.61
C GLY A 71 19.62 3.68 -7.64
N PRO A 72 20.42 4.77 -7.65
CA PRO A 72 21.49 5.00 -6.68
C PRO A 72 20.98 5.11 -5.24
N GLY A 73 21.40 4.20 -4.37
CA GLY A 73 20.96 4.07 -2.98
C GLY A 73 20.03 2.88 -2.70
N ASP A 74 19.53 2.20 -3.72
CA ASP A 74 18.76 0.97 -3.56
C ASP A 74 19.63 -0.18 -3.00
N GLU A 75 19.06 -1.06 -2.19
CA GLU A 75 19.73 -2.25 -1.65
C GLU A 75 19.32 -3.50 -2.44
N LEU A 76 20.30 -4.17 -3.04
CA LEU A 76 20.12 -5.35 -3.88
C LEU A 76 20.55 -6.60 -3.12
N ASP A 77 19.72 -7.63 -3.17
CA ASP A 77 20.08 -9.01 -2.86
C ASP A 77 20.43 -9.73 -4.18
N ILE A 78 21.70 -10.11 -4.33
CA ILE A 78 22.24 -10.67 -5.56
C ILE A 78 22.69 -12.10 -5.27
N THR A 79 21.93 -13.07 -5.77
CA THR A 79 22.18 -14.51 -5.60
C THR A 79 22.76 -15.11 -6.87
N VAL A 80 24.00 -15.61 -6.79
CA VAL A 80 24.69 -16.34 -7.87
C VAL A 80 24.58 -17.85 -7.62
N TYR A 81 23.75 -18.54 -8.39
CA TYR A 81 23.54 -19.98 -8.23
C TYR A 81 24.81 -20.76 -8.57
N GLY A 82 25.18 -21.68 -7.67
CA GLY A 82 26.39 -22.51 -7.80
C GLY A 82 27.69 -21.84 -7.36
N ALA A 83 27.68 -20.54 -7.05
CA ALA A 83 28.85 -19.80 -6.58
C ALA A 83 28.46 -18.80 -5.46
N PRO A 84 28.11 -19.28 -4.25
CA PRO A 84 27.64 -18.43 -3.16
C PRO A 84 28.67 -17.38 -2.72
N ASP A 85 29.97 -17.64 -2.95
CA ASP A 85 31.06 -16.70 -2.68
C ASP A 85 31.05 -15.45 -3.59
N LEU A 86 30.22 -15.44 -4.63
CA LEU A 86 29.93 -14.29 -5.51
C LEU A 86 28.60 -13.61 -5.19
N SER A 87 27.76 -14.22 -4.33
CA SER A 87 26.50 -13.62 -3.88
C SER A 87 26.75 -12.52 -2.85
N ALA A 88 25.94 -11.47 -2.88
CA ALA A 88 26.08 -10.35 -1.96
C ALA A 88 24.76 -9.62 -1.73
N HIS A 89 24.60 -9.07 -0.52
CA HIS A 89 23.67 -7.98 -0.26
C HIS A 89 24.47 -6.68 -0.37
N ALA A 90 24.16 -5.83 -1.35
CA ALA A 90 24.96 -4.66 -1.68
C ALA A 90 24.07 -3.47 -2.08
N ARG A 91 24.44 -2.27 -1.63
CA ARG A 91 23.79 -1.02 -2.03
C ARG A 91 24.36 -0.54 -3.36
N VAL A 92 23.50 0.04 -4.20
CA VAL A 92 23.90 0.74 -5.43
C VAL A 92 24.55 2.06 -5.04
N GLU A 93 25.78 2.26 -5.50
CA GLU A 93 26.58 3.45 -5.26
C GLU A 93 26.08 4.67 -6.02
N SER A 94 26.57 5.85 -5.65
CA SER A 94 26.18 7.14 -6.25
C SER A 94 26.49 7.28 -7.75
N ASP A 95 27.37 6.44 -8.30
CA ASP A 95 27.67 6.34 -9.73
C ASP A 95 26.75 5.34 -10.48
N GLY A 96 25.83 4.69 -9.78
CA GLY A 96 24.93 3.68 -10.31
C GLY A 96 25.54 2.28 -10.46
N SER A 97 26.70 2.01 -9.83
CA SER A 97 27.32 0.69 -9.77
C SER A 97 26.98 -0.08 -8.49
N VAL A 98 27.18 -1.40 -8.50
CA VAL A 98 27.13 -2.26 -7.32
C VAL A 98 28.43 -3.04 -7.22
N LEU A 99 28.99 -3.15 -5.99
CA LEU A 99 30.20 -3.91 -5.72
C LEU A 99 29.87 -5.39 -5.46
N LEU A 100 30.43 -6.26 -6.30
CA LEU A 100 30.33 -7.71 -6.15
C LEU A 100 31.66 -8.33 -5.69
N PRO A 101 31.63 -9.32 -4.77
CA PRO A 101 32.80 -10.11 -4.43
C PRO A 101 33.44 -10.74 -5.67
N LEU A 102 34.76 -10.60 -5.79
CA LEU A 102 35.62 -11.11 -6.88
C LEU A 102 35.34 -10.59 -8.30
N ALA A 103 34.11 -10.18 -8.63
CA ALA A 103 33.72 -9.60 -9.91
C ALA A 103 33.92 -8.07 -9.98
N GLY A 104 33.94 -7.38 -8.84
CA GLY A 104 34.17 -5.93 -8.78
C GLY A 104 32.90 -5.10 -9.01
N TYR A 105 33.07 -3.89 -9.55
CA TYR A 105 31.97 -2.95 -9.76
C TYR A 105 31.21 -3.24 -11.06
N VAL A 106 29.90 -3.37 -10.98
CA VAL A 106 29.00 -3.54 -12.14
C VAL A 106 27.95 -2.42 -12.15
N SER A 107 27.89 -1.64 -13.22
CA SER A 107 26.83 -0.65 -13.44
C SER A 107 25.46 -1.34 -13.51
N VAL A 108 24.48 -0.90 -12.73
CA VAL A 108 23.11 -1.48 -12.67
C VAL A 108 21.99 -0.43 -12.59
N ALA A 109 22.30 0.85 -12.34
CA ALA A 109 21.28 1.88 -12.29
C ALA A 109 20.65 2.16 -13.68
N GLY A 110 19.35 2.47 -13.67
CA GLY A 110 18.54 2.64 -14.89
C GLY A 110 18.14 1.33 -15.58
N GLU A 111 18.56 0.18 -15.05
CA GLU A 111 18.18 -1.15 -15.53
C GLU A 111 17.14 -1.79 -14.61
N THR A 112 16.38 -2.73 -15.17
CA THR A 112 15.40 -3.52 -14.42
C THR A 112 16.07 -4.75 -13.80
N SER A 113 15.52 -5.36 -12.75
CA SER A 113 16.19 -6.46 -12.04
C SER A 113 16.57 -7.65 -12.94
N SER A 114 15.77 -7.95 -13.96
CA SER A 114 16.09 -9.00 -14.96
C SER A 114 17.20 -8.57 -15.94
N GLN A 115 17.37 -7.27 -16.20
CA GLN A 115 18.43 -6.73 -17.05
C GLN A 115 19.76 -6.70 -16.29
N ALA A 116 19.76 -6.15 -15.08
CA ALA A 116 20.91 -6.12 -14.17
C ALA A 116 21.44 -7.54 -13.89
N GLY A 117 20.56 -8.52 -13.66
CA GLY A 117 20.96 -9.93 -13.49
C GLY A 117 21.73 -10.49 -14.69
N ARG A 118 21.29 -10.21 -15.92
CA ARG A 118 22.01 -10.64 -17.15
C ARG A 118 23.35 -9.94 -17.30
N LYS A 119 23.42 -8.64 -16.99
CA LYS A 119 24.66 -7.85 -17.04
C LYS A 119 25.69 -8.35 -16.03
N ILE A 120 25.24 -8.82 -14.86
CA ILE A 120 26.07 -9.48 -13.85
C ILE A 120 26.49 -10.89 -14.32
N GLU A 121 25.59 -11.69 -14.91
CA GLU A 121 25.96 -12.98 -15.55
C GLU A 121 27.06 -12.79 -16.60
N ASP A 122 26.94 -11.79 -17.46
CA ASP A 122 27.91 -11.48 -18.51
C ASP A 122 29.25 -11.01 -17.94
N ASN A 123 29.24 -10.16 -16.90
CA ASN A 123 30.46 -9.72 -16.22
C ASN A 123 31.20 -10.89 -15.54
N ILE A 124 30.50 -11.73 -14.77
CA ILE A 124 31.07 -12.91 -14.10
C ILE A 124 31.67 -13.90 -15.12
N ARG A 125 31.03 -14.04 -16.28
CA ARG A 125 31.50 -14.90 -17.38
C ARG A 125 32.74 -14.31 -18.06
N GLN A 126 32.80 -13.00 -18.28
CA GLN A 126 33.98 -12.30 -18.81
C GLN A 126 35.17 -12.33 -17.84
N ALA A 127 34.92 -12.25 -16.53
CA ALA A 127 35.91 -12.42 -15.48
C ALA A 127 36.42 -13.86 -15.33
N HIS A 128 35.89 -14.82 -16.11
CA HIS A 128 36.25 -16.25 -16.09
C HIS A 128 36.03 -16.95 -14.73
N LEU A 129 35.23 -16.35 -13.84
CA LEU A 129 34.97 -16.86 -12.48
C LEU A 129 34.04 -18.07 -12.49
N VAL A 130 33.00 -18.05 -13.34
CA VAL A 130 32.00 -19.12 -13.48
C VAL A 130 31.70 -19.33 -14.97
N LYS A 131 31.55 -20.60 -15.38
CA LYS A 131 31.41 -20.98 -16.79
C LYS A 131 29.99 -20.82 -17.35
N ASP A 132 28.98 -21.08 -16.53
CA ASP A 132 27.57 -20.75 -16.80
C ASP A 132 26.93 -20.17 -15.53
N PRO A 133 27.21 -18.90 -15.18
CA PRO A 133 26.59 -18.27 -14.02
C PRO A 133 25.08 -18.11 -14.27
N ARG A 134 24.29 -18.26 -13.19
CA ARG A 134 22.88 -17.88 -13.15
C ARG A 134 22.68 -16.91 -11.99
N VAL A 135 22.13 -15.74 -12.27
CA VAL A 135 22.04 -14.66 -11.26
C VAL A 135 20.60 -14.21 -11.10
N SER A 136 20.11 -14.26 -9.86
CA SER A 136 18.88 -13.60 -9.45
C SER A 136 19.22 -12.30 -8.73
N VAL A 137 18.62 -11.20 -9.14
CA VAL A 137 18.70 -9.90 -8.47
C VAL A 137 17.32 -9.55 -7.93
N TYR A 138 17.24 -9.27 -6.64
CA TYR A 138 16.03 -8.80 -5.98
C TYR A 138 16.32 -7.47 -5.28
N VAL A 139 15.49 -6.46 -5.49
CA VAL A 139 15.63 -5.19 -4.75
C VAL A 139 14.95 -5.33 -3.40
N LYS A 140 15.74 -5.29 -2.33
CA LYS A 140 15.30 -5.47 -0.95
C LYS A 140 14.78 -4.15 -0.36
N GLU A 141 15.44 -3.04 -0.65
CA GLU A 141 15.01 -1.69 -0.26
C GLU A 141 15.21 -0.69 -1.41
N TYR A 142 14.17 0.07 -1.76
CA TYR A 142 14.27 1.15 -2.75
C TYR A 142 14.63 2.46 -2.05
N GLY A 143 15.93 2.69 -1.82
CA GLY A 143 16.45 3.90 -1.18
C GLY A 143 16.27 5.16 -2.04
N THR A 144 16.30 5.01 -3.36
CA THR A 144 16.14 6.11 -4.32
C THR A 144 14.68 6.56 -4.45
N SER A 145 13.77 5.58 -4.46
CA SER A 145 12.37 5.75 -4.82
C SER A 145 11.49 5.78 -3.57
N SER A 146 11.33 6.97 -3.01
CA SER A 146 10.42 7.23 -1.88
C SER A 146 9.67 8.56 -2.04
N ILE A 147 8.48 8.62 -1.44
CA ILE A 147 7.59 9.78 -1.39
C ILE A 147 7.54 10.26 0.06
N SER A 148 7.74 11.56 0.28
CA SER A 148 7.61 12.18 1.60
C SER A 148 6.17 12.61 1.85
N VAL A 149 5.62 12.28 3.03
CA VAL A 149 4.26 12.69 3.43
C VAL A 149 4.33 13.45 4.74
N ALA A 150 3.90 14.72 4.71
CA ALA A 150 4.06 15.67 5.80
C ALA A 150 2.76 16.40 6.16
N GLY A 151 2.74 16.99 7.36
CA GLY A 151 1.59 17.74 7.88
C GLY A 151 0.51 16.85 8.49
N GLN A 152 -0.75 17.22 8.32
CA GLN A 152 -1.90 16.67 9.06
C GLN A 152 -2.45 15.35 8.50
N VAL A 153 -1.58 14.33 8.43
CA VAL A 153 -1.95 12.93 8.17
C VAL A 153 -1.90 12.10 9.45
N GLY A 154 -2.49 10.90 9.45
CA GLY A 154 -2.47 9.99 10.59
C GLY A 154 -1.06 9.50 10.98
N LYS A 155 -0.15 9.40 10.00
CA LYS A 155 1.26 9.03 10.14
C LYS A 155 2.13 9.83 9.16
N PRO A 156 2.74 10.94 9.57
CA PRO A 156 3.75 11.62 8.75
C PRO A 156 5.01 10.75 8.64
N GLY A 157 5.66 10.75 7.48
CA GLY A 157 6.84 9.90 7.24
C GLY A 157 7.25 9.79 5.78
N VAL A 158 8.26 8.97 5.53
CA VAL A 158 8.75 8.64 4.18
C VAL A 158 8.24 7.25 3.80
N TYR A 159 7.67 7.14 2.59
CA TYR A 159 6.99 5.95 2.09
C TYR A 159 7.69 5.42 0.82
N PRO A 160 7.98 4.12 0.70
CA PRO A 160 8.69 3.58 -0.46
C PRO A 160 7.78 3.52 -1.70
N ALA A 161 8.23 4.12 -2.80
CA ALA A 161 7.48 4.25 -4.05
C ALA A 161 7.66 3.01 -4.95
N ILE A 162 7.27 1.84 -4.45
CA ILE A 162 7.39 0.55 -5.15
C ILE A 162 6.23 0.39 -6.16
N GLY A 163 6.49 0.62 -7.45
CA GLY A 163 5.49 0.51 -8.52
C GLY A 163 4.67 1.79 -8.75
N PRO A 164 3.46 1.72 -9.32
CA PRO A 164 2.63 2.90 -9.55
C PRO A 164 2.00 3.39 -8.24
N HIS A 165 2.30 4.63 -7.84
CA HIS A 165 1.74 5.28 -6.65
C HIS A 165 0.84 6.43 -7.04
N ARG A 166 -0.28 6.60 -6.32
CA ARG A 166 -1.17 7.76 -6.50
C ARG A 166 -1.49 8.41 -5.16
N LEU A 167 -1.92 9.68 -5.25
CA LEU A 167 -2.18 10.53 -4.09
C LEU A 167 -3.06 9.86 -3.03
N PHE A 168 -4.20 9.28 -3.41
CA PHE A 168 -5.12 8.68 -2.43
C PHE A 168 -4.56 7.39 -1.82
N ASP A 169 -3.70 6.65 -2.53
CA ASP A 169 -3.14 5.38 -2.06
C ASP A 169 -2.02 5.62 -1.03
N ILE A 170 -1.15 6.61 -1.30
CA ILE A 170 -0.16 7.10 -0.35
C ILE A 170 -0.82 7.73 0.88
N LEU A 171 -1.85 8.57 0.71
CA LEU A 171 -2.57 9.15 1.84
C LEU A 171 -3.27 8.09 2.71
N GLN A 172 -3.85 7.03 2.12
CA GLN A 172 -4.40 5.90 2.88
C GLN A 172 -3.30 5.14 3.65
N THR A 173 -2.13 4.94 3.03
CA THR A 173 -0.96 4.29 3.66
C THR A 173 -0.40 5.13 4.82
N ALA A 174 -0.50 6.46 4.72
CA ALA A 174 -0.24 7.43 5.80
C ALA A 174 -1.38 7.52 6.84
N GLY A 175 -2.35 6.60 6.83
CA GLY A 175 -3.45 6.55 7.81
C GLY A 175 -4.58 7.55 7.56
N GLY A 176 -4.64 8.14 6.37
CA GLY A 176 -5.60 9.17 5.98
C GLY A 176 -5.21 10.57 6.45
N VAL A 177 -6.01 11.55 6.05
CA VAL A 177 -5.94 12.93 6.57
C VAL A 177 -6.58 12.98 7.96
N SER A 178 -5.93 13.67 8.89
CA SER A 178 -6.40 13.80 10.28
C SER A 178 -7.64 14.71 10.37
N GLU A 179 -8.36 14.66 11.50
CA GLU A 179 -9.49 15.57 11.77
C GLU A 179 -9.09 17.06 11.76
N LYS A 180 -7.78 17.36 11.83
CA LYS A 180 -7.20 18.69 11.78
C LYS A 180 -6.57 19.06 10.44
N GLY A 181 -6.60 18.17 9.44
CA GLY A 181 -6.00 18.42 8.12
C GLY A 181 -6.98 19.02 7.13
N GLY A 182 -6.50 19.93 6.28
CA GLY A 182 -7.29 20.65 5.28
C GLY A 182 -7.82 19.77 4.13
N ASP A 183 -8.71 20.33 3.33
CA ASP A 183 -9.26 19.68 2.13
C ASP A 183 -8.44 19.98 0.86
N ILE A 184 -7.31 20.66 1.01
CA ILE A 184 -6.37 21.01 -0.06
C ILE A 184 -5.02 20.36 0.27
N VAL A 185 -4.50 19.54 -0.62
CA VAL A 185 -3.19 18.88 -0.49
C VAL A 185 -2.24 19.49 -1.52
N THR A 186 -1.01 19.73 -1.10
CA THR A 186 0.04 20.28 -1.95
C THR A 186 1.03 19.18 -2.32
N ILE A 187 1.34 19.00 -3.59
CA ILE A 187 2.35 18.07 -4.10
C ILE A 187 3.48 18.89 -4.72
N SER A 188 4.70 18.72 -4.23
CA SER A 188 5.91 19.28 -4.84
C SER A 188 6.75 18.14 -5.43
N HIS A 189 7.02 18.21 -6.73
CA HIS A 189 7.96 17.31 -7.39
C HIS A 189 9.40 17.69 -7.02
N ARG A 190 10.31 16.71 -6.96
CA ARG A 190 11.73 16.96 -6.63
C ARG A 190 12.41 17.90 -7.63
N ASP A 191 12.08 17.74 -8.91
CA ASP A 191 12.73 18.44 -10.02
C ASP A 191 12.08 19.79 -10.34
N ASP A 192 10.89 20.06 -9.79
CA ASP A 192 10.19 21.36 -9.89
C ASP A 192 9.49 21.71 -8.55
N PRO A 193 10.25 22.21 -7.55
CA PRO A 193 9.69 22.58 -6.25
C PRO A 193 8.93 23.92 -6.29
N GLU A 194 9.13 24.75 -7.31
CA GLU A 194 8.55 26.11 -7.43
C GLU A 194 7.12 26.09 -7.99
N HIS A 195 6.68 25.02 -8.66
CA HIS A 195 5.34 24.87 -9.22
C HIS A 195 4.53 23.74 -8.54
N PRO A 196 4.19 23.85 -7.24
CA PRO A 196 3.47 22.81 -6.52
C PRO A 196 2.05 22.58 -7.04
N ILE A 197 1.71 21.33 -7.32
CA ILE A 197 0.38 20.90 -7.75
C ILE A 197 -0.55 20.89 -6.54
N THR A 198 -1.64 21.66 -6.63
CA THR A 198 -2.62 21.81 -5.55
C THR A 198 -3.88 20.99 -5.85
N VAL A 199 -4.20 20.02 -4.99
CA VAL A 199 -5.29 19.05 -5.21
C VAL A 199 -6.35 19.16 -4.12
N LYS A 200 -7.62 19.33 -4.51
CA LYS A 200 -8.73 19.31 -3.56
C LYS A 200 -9.19 17.87 -3.28
N LEU A 201 -9.18 17.47 -2.01
CA LEU A 201 -9.77 16.23 -1.54
C LEU A 201 -11.30 16.30 -1.59
N SER A 202 -11.92 15.16 -1.88
CA SER A 202 -13.38 15.01 -1.88
C SER A 202 -13.73 13.63 -1.35
N LYS A 203 -14.95 13.48 -0.82
CA LYS A 203 -15.56 12.17 -0.51
C LYS A 203 -16.43 11.63 -1.64
N ASP A 204 -16.64 12.41 -2.72
CA ASP A 204 -17.30 11.92 -3.92
C ASP A 204 -16.35 11.01 -4.74
N PRO A 205 -16.70 9.75 -5.02
CA PRO A 205 -15.84 8.82 -5.75
C PRO A 205 -15.48 9.30 -7.17
N GLY A 206 -16.36 10.07 -7.83
CA GLY A 206 -16.11 10.61 -9.16
C GLY A 206 -15.04 11.71 -9.16
N GLN A 207 -15.05 12.58 -8.15
CA GLN A 207 -14.00 13.58 -7.92
C GLN A 207 -12.71 12.94 -7.41
N MET A 208 -12.77 11.93 -6.53
CA MET A 208 -11.60 11.17 -6.10
C MET A 208 -10.89 10.54 -7.31
N ALA A 209 -11.61 9.89 -8.22
CA ALA A 209 -11.03 9.28 -9.41
C ALA A 209 -10.37 10.31 -10.36
N ARG A 210 -10.92 11.53 -10.45
CA ARG A 210 -10.33 12.65 -11.23
C ARG A 210 -9.09 13.24 -10.58
N ASN A 211 -9.08 13.31 -9.26
CA ASN A 211 -8.03 13.95 -8.46
C ASN A 211 -6.96 12.95 -7.97
N ASN A 212 -7.03 11.66 -8.36
CA ASN A 212 -6.04 10.65 -7.99
C ASN A 212 -4.79 10.72 -8.88
N ILE A 213 -4.06 11.83 -8.74
CA ILE A 213 -2.80 12.12 -9.45
C ILE A 213 -1.76 11.05 -9.11
N GLU A 214 -0.99 10.65 -10.11
CA GLU A 214 0.13 9.71 -10.01
C GLU A 214 1.37 10.44 -9.48
N LEU A 215 2.01 9.87 -8.45
CA LEU A 215 3.13 10.45 -7.72
C LEU A 215 4.45 9.83 -8.17
N GLN A 216 5.51 10.63 -8.19
CA GLN A 216 6.83 10.25 -8.66
C GLN A 216 7.81 9.99 -7.50
N PRO A 217 8.85 9.15 -7.72
CA PRO A 217 10.01 9.04 -6.85
C PRO A 217 10.59 10.40 -6.46
N GLY A 218 10.55 10.73 -5.18
CA GLY A 218 11.07 11.99 -4.62
C GLY A 218 10.02 13.07 -4.34
N ASP A 219 8.76 12.86 -4.67
CA ASP A 219 7.67 13.81 -4.39
C ASP A 219 7.49 14.07 -2.90
N THR A 220 7.07 15.29 -2.57
CA THR A 220 6.66 15.69 -1.22
C THR A 220 5.17 16.07 -1.22
N VAL A 221 4.38 15.30 -0.48
CA VAL A 221 2.94 15.48 -0.29
C VAL A 221 2.71 16.15 1.07
N VAL A 222 2.20 17.39 1.07
CA VAL A 222 1.95 18.17 2.28
C VAL A 222 0.46 18.38 2.49
N VAL A 223 -0.04 17.95 3.64
CA VAL A 223 -1.41 18.20 4.10
C VAL A 223 -1.40 19.35 5.12
N PRO A 224 -1.88 20.55 4.80
CA PRO A 224 -1.88 21.70 5.70
C PRO A 224 -2.91 21.52 6.83
N ASP A 225 -2.84 22.40 7.83
CA ASP A 225 -3.89 22.52 8.84
C ASP A 225 -5.23 22.95 8.21
N ALA A 226 -6.32 22.42 8.77
CA ALA A 226 -7.68 22.83 8.43
C ALA A 226 -7.97 24.25 8.92
N GLY A 227 -8.72 25.01 8.12
CA GLY A 227 -9.12 26.38 8.46
C GLY A 227 -9.91 26.45 9.76
N ILE A 228 -9.76 27.56 10.50
CA ILE A 228 -10.44 27.79 11.78
C ILE A 228 -11.42 28.97 11.62
N VAL A 229 -12.68 28.75 11.97
CA VAL A 229 -13.72 29.79 12.09
C VAL A 229 -13.85 30.17 13.56
N TYR A 230 -13.81 31.46 13.86
CA TYR A 230 -14.00 31.96 15.22
C TYR A 230 -15.46 32.39 15.44
N VAL A 231 -16.10 31.83 16.47
CA VAL A 231 -17.42 32.27 16.93
C VAL A 231 -17.25 33.14 18.17
N LEU A 232 -17.83 34.33 18.14
CA LEU A 232 -17.70 35.38 19.14
C LEU A 232 -19.09 36.00 19.40
N GLY A 233 -19.31 36.54 20.60
CA GLY A 233 -20.58 37.18 20.99
C GLY A 233 -21.39 36.33 21.98
N GLU A 234 -22.72 36.45 21.91
CA GLU A 234 -23.66 35.78 22.81
C GLU A 234 -23.88 34.32 22.38
N VAL A 235 -22.90 33.46 22.71
CA VAL A 235 -22.95 32.01 22.51
C VAL A 235 -22.42 31.31 23.77
N GLY A 236 -22.91 30.10 24.07
CA GLY A 236 -22.50 29.35 25.27
C GLY A 236 -21.03 28.90 25.27
N LYS A 237 -20.38 28.84 24.10
CA LYS A 237 -18.98 28.43 23.90
C LYS A 237 -18.31 29.28 22.80
N PRO A 238 -17.88 30.52 23.10
CA PRO A 238 -17.09 31.31 22.16
C PRO A 238 -15.71 30.67 21.97
N GLY A 239 -15.18 30.65 20.75
CA GLY A 239 -13.91 29.99 20.46
C GLY A 239 -13.64 29.76 18.97
N GLY A 240 -12.51 29.11 18.67
CA GLY A 240 -12.13 28.68 17.32
C GLY A 240 -12.61 27.26 17.02
N TYR A 241 -13.27 27.08 15.89
CA TYR A 241 -13.85 25.82 15.41
C TYR A 241 -13.19 25.39 14.10
N VAL A 242 -12.71 24.15 14.05
CA VAL A 242 -12.03 23.58 12.88
C VAL A 242 -13.04 23.27 11.77
N MET A 243 -12.78 23.76 10.56
CA MET A 243 -13.57 23.45 9.36
C MET A 243 -13.17 22.07 8.83
N ASN A 244 -13.94 21.03 9.15
CA ASN A 244 -13.57 19.68 8.74
C ASN A 244 -13.77 19.42 7.23
N SER A 245 -12.81 18.70 6.68
CA SER A 245 -12.39 18.79 5.27
C SER A 245 -13.16 17.88 4.33
N SER A 246 -14.51 17.91 4.39
CA SER A 246 -15.33 16.83 3.82
C SER A 246 -16.76 17.14 3.41
N GLY A 247 -17.27 18.34 3.71
CA GLY A 247 -18.63 18.73 3.30
C GLY A 247 -18.91 20.24 3.27
N GLY A 248 -17.96 21.06 3.73
CA GLY A 248 -18.19 22.45 4.07
C GLY A 248 -18.96 22.55 5.39
N VAL A 249 -18.39 23.23 6.40
CA VAL A 249 -19.11 23.49 7.65
C VAL A 249 -19.97 24.72 7.46
N THR A 250 -21.29 24.58 7.62
CA THR A 250 -22.22 25.70 7.47
C THR A 250 -22.20 26.60 8.71
N VAL A 251 -22.53 27.88 8.55
CA VAL A 251 -22.62 28.82 9.69
C VAL A 251 -23.50 28.24 10.81
N LEU A 252 -24.66 27.67 10.46
CA LEU A 252 -25.58 27.02 11.40
C LEU A 252 -24.93 25.87 12.18
N GLN A 253 -24.07 25.07 11.56
CA GLN A 253 -23.35 23.98 12.24
C GLN A 253 -22.30 24.50 13.22
N VAL A 254 -21.51 25.52 12.85
CA VAL A 254 -20.52 26.12 13.76
C VAL A 254 -21.22 26.80 14.95
N VAL A 255 -22.30 27.52 14.67
CA VAL A 255 -23.14 28.24 15.64
C VAL A 255 -23.80 27.26 16.63
N ALA A 256 -24.40 26.16 16.14
CA ALA A 256 -24.91 25.10 17.02
C ALA A 256 -23.80 24.44 17.87
N ALA A 257 -22.60 24.25 17.32
CA ALA A 257 -21.45 23.72 18.07
C ALA A 257 -20.88 24.73 19.11
N ALA A 258 -21.15 26.03 18.92
CA ALA A 258 -20.90 27.10 19.89
C ALA A 258 -22.01 27.28 20.93
N ALA A 259 -23.08 26.47 20.87
CA ALA A 259 -24.20 26.47 21.82
C ALA A 259 -24.91 27.83 21.96
N GLY A 260 -25.37 28.36 20.83
CA GLY A 260 -26.37 29.44 20.73
C GLY A 260 -26.40 30.02 19.31
N PRO A 261 -27.40 30.83 18.93
CA PRO A 261 -28.77 30.82 19.46
C PRO A 261 -29.45 29.45 19.28
#